data_AF-A0A497R7F2-F1
#
_entry.id   AF-A0A497R7F2-F1
#
_cell.length_a   1.000
_cell.length_b   1.000
_cell.length_c   1.000
_cell.angle_alpha   90.00
_cell.angle_beta   90.00
_cell.angle_gamma   90.00
#
_symmetry.space_group_name_H-M   'P 1'
#
loop_
_entity.id
_entity.type
_entity.pdbx_description
1 polymer ?
#
loop_
_entity_poly.entity_id
_entity_poly.type
_entity_poly.pdbx_seq_one_letter_code
_entity_poly.pdbx_strand_id
1 'polypeptide(L)'
;MQRSQEVEQQVEKVLITGLDNAGKSSIVDILNYLPTEAVLRRTPSQELEIFNKSFMKKEFVFFIPPGQETLRQTELHGTMKGEYFSNVSTFVFVVDAADKLRVQEVRQELKCSLEDLLAFSPDCKQFLIFAHKQDLEGALTSFELAEKIVEPLQQQFPCLKNKFKLFETTIINPETIYEPFLKAIAKHVGLNRIDFDQLAEWIREQVKAKIVLITDAEGLLVGEAQKGQEDTIIYSAYIAKIFSATDEYQSDIFREGIKIAILEEEKKENYSIVSRVNCSKKDYLALFIGNPKVNLGLARLITKKGLERLEVAYQRYR
;
A
#
# COMPACT_ATOMS: atom_id res chain seq x y z
N MET A 1 -19.53 29.57 24.28
CA MET A 1 -19.34 29.11 22.88
C MET A 1 -17.89 28.66 22.72
N GLN A 2 -17.61 27.39 23.00
CA GLN A 2 -16.31 26.79 22.66
C GLN A 2 -16.39 26.35 21.20
N ARG A 3 -15.64 27.03 20.34
CA ARG A 3 -15.43 26.64 18.96
C ARG A 3 -14.45 25.48 19.01
N SER A 4 -14.96 24.26 18.85
CA SER A 4 -14.16 23.06 18.66
C SER A 4 -13.12 23.36 17.58
N GLN A 5 -11.83 23.27 17.92
CA GLN A 5 -10.79 23.22 16.92
C GLN A 5 -10.98 21.88 16.19
N GLU A 6 -11.66 21.92 15.04
CA GLU A 6 -11.53 20.85 14.06
C GLU A 6 -10.06 20.80 13.71
N VAL A 7 -9.37 19.76 14.17
CA VAL A 7 -8.04 19.43 13.69
C VAL A 7 -8.22 19.16 12.21
N GLU A 8 -7.81 20.10 11.36
CA GLU A 8 -7.78 19.93 9.93
C GLU A 8 -7.02 18.64 9.64
N GLN A 9 -7.70 17.63 9.07
CA GLN A 9 -7.08 16.34 8.79
C GLN A 9 -5.96 16.60 7.78
N GLN A 10 -4.71 16.60 8.25
CA GLN A 10 -3.54 16.83 7.43
C GLN A 10 -3.43 15.73 6.38
N VAL A 11 -3.62 16.09 5.11
CA VAL A 11 -3.41 15.20 3.97
C VAL A 11 -1.94 14.83 3.91
N GLU A 12 -1.65 13.53 3.88
CA GLU A 12 -0.29 13.00 3.85
C GLU A 12 0.19 12.89 2.41
N LYS A 13 1.28 13.58 2.06
CA LYS A 13 1.79 13.54 0.70
C LYS A 13 2.82 12.43 0.50
N VAL A 14 2.59 11.62 -0.53
CA VAL A 14 3.52 10.60 -1.03
C VAL A 14 4.15 11.12 -2.31
N LEU A 15 5.48 11.29 -2.33
CA LEU A 15 6.22 11.62 -3.55
C LEU A 15 6.85 10.35 -4.12
N ILE A 16 6.49 10.00 -5.36
CA ILE A 16 7.05 8.85 -6.09
C ILE A 16 7.86 9.38 -7.27
N THR A 17 9.19 9.40 -7.14
CA THR A 17 10.11 9.96 -8.15
C THR A 17 11.21 8.99 -8.56
N GLY A 18 12.00 9.36 -9.58
CA GLY A 18 12.99 8.51 -10.25
C GLY A 18 13.07 8.82 -11.75
N LEU A 19 14.00 8.17 -12.45
CA LEU A 19 14.23 8.40 -13.89
C LEU A 19 13.02 8.02 -14.75
N ASP A 20 13.02 8.50 -15.99
CA ASP A 20 12.09 8.05 -17.02
C ASP A 20 12.22 6.54 -17.24
N ASN A 21 11.09 5.92 -17.57
CA ASN A 21 10.97 4.48 -17.76
C ASN A 21 11.29 3.61 -16.53
N ALA A 22 11.54 4.19 -15.35
CA ALA A 22 11.78 3.44 -14.12
C ALA A 22 10.57 2.64 -13.61
N GLY A 23 9.37 2.89 -14.14
CA GLY A 23 8.13 2.19 -13.73
C GLY A 23 7.33 2.89 -12.63
N LYS A 24 7.56 4.19 -12.37
CA LYS A 24 6.86 4.97 -11.34
C LYS A 24 5.34 4.87 -11.43
N SER A 25 4.78 5.19 -12.60
CA SER A 25 3.34 5.17 -12.81
C SER A 25 2.79 3.74 -12.85
N SER A 26 3.57 2.76 -13.32
CA SER A 26 3.21 1.35 -13.25
C SER A 26 3.06 0.85 -11.81
N ILE A 27 3.95 1.29 -10.91
CA ILE A 27 3.84 1.01 -9.47
C ILE A 27 2.54 1.60 -8.90
N VAL A 28 2.18 2.83 -9.28
CA VAL A 28 0.92 3.45 -8.84
C VAL A 28 -0.31 2.73 -9.39
N ASP A 29 -0.27 2.29 -10.65
CA ASP A 29 -1.35 1.49 -11.23
C ASP A 29 -1.53 0.17 -10.48
N ILE A 30 -0.43 -0.51 -10.12
CA ILE A 30 -0.48 -1.69 -9.24
C ILE A 30 -1.08 -1.32 -7.88
N LEU A 31 -0.64 -0.24 -7.24
CA LEU A 31 -1.22 0.24 -5.98
C LEU A 31 -2.71 0.62 -6.09
N ASN A 32 -3.19 0.92 -7.30
CA ASN A 32 -4.60 1.17 -7.63
C ASN A 32 -5.35 -0.09 -8.08
N TYR A 33 -4.74 -1.27 -7.91
CA TYR A 33 -5.35 -2.57 -8.22
C TYR A 33 -5.65 -2.81 -9.70
N LEU A 34 -4.97 -2.10 -10.61
CA LEU A 34 -5.10 -2.35 -12.04
C LEU A 34 -4.54 -3.74 -12.40
N PRO A 35 -5.17 -4.48 -13.34
CA PRO A 35 -4.62 -5.73 -13.85
C PRO A 35 -3.23 -5.52 -14.47
N THR A 36 -2.30 -6.44 -14.21
CA THR A 36 -0.91 -6.35 -14.72
C THR A 36 -0.87 -6.20 -16.24
N GLU A 37 -1.80 -6.82 -16.98
CA GLU A 37 -1.90 -6.72 -18.44
C GLU A 37 -2.28 -5.31 -18.93
N ALA A 38 -3.01 -4.55 -18.12
CA ALA A 38 -3.31 -3.15 -18.38
C ALA A 38 -2.09 -2.27 -18.10
N VAL A 39 -1.39 -2.53 -16.99
CA VAL A 39 -0.16 -1.82 -16.60
C VAL A 39 0.94 -1.96 -17.66
N LEU A 40 1.09 -3.16 -18.24
CA LEU A 40 2.07 -3.45 -19.29
C LEU A 40 1.87 -2.63 -20.58
N ARG A 41 0.67 -2.09 -20.84
CA ARG A 41 0.37 -1.29 -22.03
C ARG A 41 0.62 0.21 -21.85
N ARG A 42 1.09 0.62 -20.67
CA ARG A 42 1.24 2.03 -20.31
C ARG A 42 2.36 2.71 -21.11
N THR A 43 2.10 3.93 -21.57
CA THR A 43 3.09 4.81 -22.19
C THR A 43 3.74 5.75 -21.16
N PRO A 44 4.99 6.19 -21.36
CA PRO A 44 5.66 7.14 -20.46
C PRO A 44 4.86 8.43 -20.25
N SER A 45 4.81 8.90 -19.01
CA SER A 45 4.09 10.12 -18.63
C SER A 45 4.83 11.38 -19.06
N GLN A 46 4.09 12.37 -19.54
CA GLN A 46 4.61 13.66 -19.98
C GLN A 46 4.32 14.79 -18.99
N GLU A 47 3.42 14.55 -18.03
CA GLU A 47 2.95 15.53 -17.05
C GLU A 47 3.00 14.93 -15.63
N LEU A 48 2.88 15.78 -14.62
CA LEU A 48 2.66 15.37 -13.24
C LEU A 48 1.35 14.59 -13.11
N GLU A 49 1.42 13.39 -12.54
CA GLU A 49 0.22 12.66 -12.15
C GLU A 49 -0.08 12.83 -10.66
N ILE A 50 -1.35 13.05 -10.34
CA ILE A 50 -1.83 13.15 -8.96
C ILE A 50 -2.93 12.13 -8.71
N PHE A 51 -2.78 11.34 -7.65
CA PHE A 51 -3.80 10.38 -7.21
C PHE A 51 -4.13 10.60 -5.74
N ASN A 52 -5.40 10.43 -5.39
CA ASN A 52 -5.85 10.51 -4.00
C ASN A 52 -6.31 9.14 -3.53
N LYS A 53 -5.92 8.77 -2.31
CA LYS A 53 -6.31 7.51 -1.69
C LYS A 53 -6.50 7.70 -0.20
N SER A 54 -7.53 7.09 0.37
CA SER A 54 -7.81 7.18 1.80
C SER A 54 -7.50 5.86 2.47
N PHE A 55 -6.64 5.88 3.50
CA PHE A 55 -6.38 4.71 4.32
C PHE A 55 -6.85 4.98 5.74
N MET A 56 -7.78 4.18 6.25
CA MET A 56 -8.40 4.36 7.57
C MET A 56 -8.77 5.83 7.89
N LYS A 57 -9.42 6.50 6.92
CA LYS A 57 -9.85 7.92 6.94
C LYS A 57 -8.74 8.96 6.92
N LYS A 58 -7.49 8.55 6.78
CA LYS A 58 -6.39 9.48 6.51
C LYS A 58 -6.22 9.60 5.01
N GLU A 59 -6.35 10.81 4.51
CA GLU A 59 -6.18 11.11 3.09
C GLU A 59 -4.70 11.16 2.73
N PHE A 60 -4.36 10.50 1.63
CA PHE A 60 -3.05 10.54 1.01
C PHE A 60 -3.17 11.10 -0.39
N VAL A 61 -2.24 11.99 -0.73
CA VAL A 61 -2.08 12.50 -2.09
C VAL A 61 -0.74 12.06 -2.64
N PHE A 62 -0.78 11.40 -3.80
CA PHE A 62 0.35 10.83 -4.48
C PHE A 62 0.77 11.78 -5.59
N PHE A 63 2.03 12.18 -5.59
CA PHE A 63 2.63 12.98 -6.65
C PHE A 63 3.62 12.13 -7.41
N ILE A 64 3.42 11.99 -8.72
CA ILE A 64 4.34 11.29 -9.63
C ILE A 64 4.83 12.29 -10.67
N PRO A 65 5.94 13.01 -10.41
CA PRO A 65 6.53 13.90 -11.38
C PRO A 65 7.04 13.14 -12.62
N PRO A 66 7.12 13.83 -13.77
CA PRO A 66 7.70 13.26 -14.98
C PRO A 66 9.18 12.90 -14.75
N GLY A 67 9.60 11.79 -15.36
CA GLY A 67 10.95 11.26 -15.18
C GLY A 67 11.98 11.74 -16.19
N GLN A 68 11.62 12.52 -17.21
CA GLN A 68 12.55 12.88 -18.29
C GLN A 68 13.60 13.88 -17.81
N GLU A 69 14.85 13.74 -18.24
CA GLU A 69 15.95 14.60 -17.75
C GLU A 69 15.63 16.10 -17.81
N THR A 70 15.15 16.58 -18.97
CA THR A 70 14.76 17.99 -19.13
C THR A 70 13.73 18.42 -18.09
N LEU A 71 12.65 17.66 -17.90
CA LEU A 71 11.59 17.99 -16.96
C LEU A 71 12.05 17.87 -15.49
N ARG A 72 12.94 16.92 -15.18
CA ARG A 72 13.54 16.83 -13.84
C ARG A 72 14.37 18.08 -13.53
N GLN A 73 15.15 18.57 -14.49
CA GLN A 73 15.99 19.75 -14.32
C GLN A 73 15.18 21.07 -14.31
N THR A 74 14.22 21.23 -15.22
CA THR A 74 13.50 22.50 -15.38
C THR A 74 12.33 22.65 -14.41
N GLU A 75 11.63 21.56 -14.10
CA GLU A 75 10.42 21.58 -13.28
C GLU A 75 10.63 20.97 -11.89
N LEU A 76 11.02 19.69 -11.80
CA LEU A 76 11.13 18.98 -10.52
C LEU A 76 12.11 19.66 -9.56
N HIS A 77 13.32 19.93 -10.03
CA HIS A 77 14.38 20.61 -9.28
C HIS A 77 14.44 22.13 -9.55
N GLY A 78 13.61 22.61 -10.48
CA GLY A 78 13.58 24.00 -10.92
C GLY A 78 12.33 24.73 -10.42
N THR A 79 11.45 25.10 -11.36
CA THR A 79 10.34 26.04 -11.12
C THR A 79 9.29 25.53 -10.14
N MET A 80 9.08 24.22 -10.04
CA MET A 80 8.00 23.60 -9.25
C MET A 80 8.52 22.83 -8.03
N LYS A 81 9.80 22.99 -7.67
CA LYS A 81 10.43 22.29 -6.54
C LYS A 81 9.67 22.42 -5.23
N GLY A 82 9.16 23.62 -4.91
CA GLY A 82 8.33 23.84 -3.73
C GLY A 82 7.02 23.05 -3.78
N GLU A 83 6.38 22.96 -4.94
CA GLU A 83 5.15 22.20 -5.11
C GLU A 83 5.37 20.69 -5.01
N TYR A 84 6.52 20.18 -5.47
CA TYR A 84 6.84 18.75 -5.41
C TYR A 84 7.34 18.31 -4.03
N PHE A 85 8.24 19.06 -3.41
CA PHE A 85 8.97 18.61 -2.22
C PHE A 85 8.40 19.12 -0.90
N SER A 86 7.44 20.05 -0.88
CA SER A 86 6.78 20.48 0.37
C SER A 86 5.78 19.45 0.90
N ASN A 87 5.70 19.33 2.23
CA ASN A 87 4.78 18.48 2.98
C ASN A 87 4.86 16.97 2.64
N VAL A 88 5.98 16.51 2.08
CA VAL A 88 6.21 15.10 1.74
C VAL A 88 6.46 14.30 3.01
N SER A 89 5.58 13.35 3.30
CA SER A 89 5.69 12.51 4.50
C SER A 89 6.19 11.09 4.19
N THR A 90 5.98 10.63 2.96
CA THR A 90 6.56 9.41 2.40
C THR A 90 7.25 9.72 1.08
N PHE A 91 8.53 9.37 0.98
CA PHE A 91 9.32 9.46 -0.22
C PHE A 91 9.57 8.06 -0.78
N VAL A 92 9.22 7.84 -2.04
CA VAL A 92 9.47 6.60 -2.79
C VAL A 92 10.31 6.93 -4.00
N PHE A 93 11.50 6.34 -4.08
CA PHE A 93 12.39 6.48 -5.21
C PHE A 93 12.43 5.18 -6.02
N VAL A 94 12.06 5.24 -7.29
CA VAL A 94 11.97 4.07 -8.16
C VAL A 94 13.17 4.01 -9.09
N VAL A 95 13.88 2.88 -9.05
CA VAL A 95 15.06 2.61 -9.86
C VAL A 95 14.74 1.48 -10.83
N ASP A 96 14.99 1.70 -12.12
CA ASP A 96 15.06 0.58 -13.08
C ASP A 96 16.31 -0.24 -12.75
N ALA A 97 16.14 -1.39 -12.11
CA ALA A 97 17.26 -2.21 -11.70
C ALA A 97 17.93 -2.93 -12.88
N ALA A 98 17.24 -3.07 -14.02
CA ALA A 98 17.79 -3.67 -15.22
C ALA A 98 18.68 -2.68 -16.02
N ASP A 99 18.47 -1.38 -15.84
CA ASP A 99 19.24 -0.33 -16.51
C ASP A 99 20.56 0.01 -15.79
N LYS A 100 21.53 -0.87 -15.95
CA LYS A 100 22.87 -0.71 -15.34
C LYS A 100 23.66 0.48 -15.87
N LEU A 101 23.35 0.95 -17.08
CA LEU A 101 24.10 2.03 -17.72
C LEU A 101 23.83 3.38 -17.06
N ARG A 102 22.62 3.57 -16.53
CA ARG A 102 22.20 4.83 -15.90
C ARG A 102 22.37 4.89 -14.39
N VAL A 103 23.04 3.92 -13.74
CA VAL A 103 23.25 3.90 -12.27
C VAL A 103 23.86 5.20 -11.73
N GLN A 104 24.78 5.82 -12.48
CA GLN A 104 25.35 7.12 -12.06
C GLN A 104 24.34 8.26 -12.12
N GLU A 105 23.50 8.30 -13.17
CA GLU A 105 22.42 9.26 -13.32
C GLU A 105 21.37 9.07 -12.20
N VAL A 106 20.99 7.82 -11.93
CA VAL A 106 20.08 7.47 -10.82
C VAL A 106 20.62 7.99 -9.49
N ARG A 107 21.91 7.80 -9.22
CA ARG A 107 22.54 8.28 -7.98
C ARG A 107 22.54 9.81 -7.88
N GLN A 108 22.82 10.49 -8.98
CA GLN A 108 22.80 11.96 -9.01
C GLN A 108 21.37 12.50 -8.83
N GLU A 109 20.39 11.88 -9.48
CA GLU A 109 18.98 12.22 -9.34
C GLU A 109 18.48 12.00 -7.90
N LEU A 110 18.80 10.85 -7.29
CA LEU A 110 18.45 10.59 -5.90
C LEU A 110 19.09 11.63 -4.98
N LYS A 111 20.36 12.00 -5.23
CA LYS A 111 21.03 13.06 -4.47
C LYS A 111 20.25 14.38 -4.54
N CYS A 112 19.96 14.88 -5.75
CA CYS A 112 19.20 16.12 -5.94
C CYS A 112 17.84 16.06 -5.26
N SER A 113 17.11 14.94 -5.44
CA SER A 113 15.82 14.71 -4.79
C SER A 113 15.90 14.73 -3.26
N LEU A 114 16.98 14.20 -2.66
CA LEU A 114 17.17 14.23 -1.21
C LEU A 114 17.54 15.61 -0.68
N GLU A 115 18.36 16.38 -1.40
CA GLU A 115 18.66 17.78 -1.04
C GLU A 115 17.37 18.60 -0.99
N ASP A 116 16.53 18.44 -2.01
CA ASP A 116 15.26 19.14 -2.14
C ASP A 116 14.27 18.68 -1.06
N LEU A 117 14.13 17.36 -0.88
CA LEU A 117 13.25 16.78 0.11
C LEU A 117 13.63 17.24 1.53
N LEU A 118 14.91 17.24 1.89
CA LEU A 118 15.35 17.66 3.21
C LEU A 118 15.18 19.17 3.44
N ALA A 119 15.29 19.98 2.38
CA ALA A 119 15.07 21.42 2.47
C ALA A 119 13.58 21.78 2.68
N PHE A 120 12.67 21.08 2.01
CA PHE A 120 11.23 21.40 2.03
C PHE A 120 10.40 20.51 2.97
N SER A 121 10.88 19.32 3.32
CA SER A 121 10.21 18.33 4.16
C SER A 121 11.19 17.56 5.07
N PRO A 122 11.87 18.26 6.01
CA PRO A 122 12.81 17.61 6.94
C PRO A 122 12.16 16.54 7.84
N ASP A 123 10.84 16.63 8.04
CA ASP A 123 10.04 15.70 8.84
C ASP A 123 9.53 14.47 8.07
N CYS A 124 10.00 14.24 6.83
CA CYS A 124 9.65 13.05 6.06
C CYS A 124 9.95 11.77 6.87
N LYS A 125 8.94 10.89 6.98
CA LYS A 125 8.96 9.76 7.92
C LYS A 125 9.43 8.46 7.28
N GLN A 126 9.12 8.26 6.00
CA GLN A 126 9.40 7.03 5.26
C GLN A 126 10.22 7.31 4.01
N PHE A 127 11.33 6.59 3.83
CA PHE A 127 12.19 6.65 2.66
C PHE A 127 12.30 5.25 2.05
N LEU A 128 11.56 5.02 0.98
CA LEU A 128 11.54 3.75 0.25
C LEU A 128 12.34 3.88 -1.03
N ILE A 129 13.15 2.88 -1.34
CA ILE A 129 13.80 2.74 -2.64
C ILE A 129 13.33 1.43 -3.25
N PHE A 130 12.70 1.53 -4.41
CA PHE A 130 12.22 0.37 -5.16
C PHE A 130 13.22 0.04 -6.26
N ALA A 131 13.90 -1.09 -6.08
CA ALA A 131 14.70 -1.76 -7.09
C ALA A 131 13.74 -2.48 -8.05
N HIS A 132 13.23 -1.74 -9.04
CA HIS A 132 12.12 -2.17 -9.88
C HIS A 132 12.57 -2.97 -11.11
N LYS A 133 11.64 -3.75 -11.67
CA LYS A 133 11.83 -4.65 -12.83
C LYS A 133 12.75 -5.84 -12.55
N GLN A 134 12.61 -6.45 -11.37
CA GLN A 134 13.36 -7.65 -10.98
C GLN A 134 13.05 -8.89 -11.82
N ASP A 135 11.99 -8.85 -12.63
CA ASP A 135 11.66 -9.86 -13.62
C ASP A 135 12.59 -9.86 -14.84
N LEU A 136 13.34 -8.77 -15.07
CA LEU A 136 14.24 -8.65 -16.21
C LEU A 136 15.62 -9.24 -15.92
N GLU A 137 16.20 -9.86 -16.94
CA GLU A 137 17.51 -10.49 -16.83
C GLU A 137 18.58 -9.47 -16.43
N GLY A 138 19.35 -9.85 -15.41
CA GLY A 138 20.44 -9.02 -14.92
C GLY A 138 19.99 -7.83 -14.09
N ALA A 139 18.72 -7.70 -13.68
CA ALA A 139 18.32 -6.69 -12.71
C ALA A 139 19.24 -6.67 -11.48
N LEU A 140 19.67 -5.49 -11.06
CA LEU A 140 20.47 -5.29 -9.86
C LEU A 140 19.64 -5.62 -8.61
N THR A 141 20.23 -6.39 -7.72
CA THR A 141 19.63 -6.68 -6.41
C THR A 141 19.57 -5.43 -5.54
N SER A 142 18.73 -5.48 -4.51
CA SER A 142 18.68 -4.44 -3.46
C SER A 142 20.05 -4.24 -2.80
N PHE A 143 20.83 -5.30 -2.62
CA PHE A 143 22.18 -5.22 -2.07
C PHE A 143 23.13 -4.45 -3.00
N GLU A 144 23.18 -4.80 -4.29
CA GLU A 144 24.05 -4.12 -5.24
C GLU A 144 23.67 -2.64 -5.43
N LEU A 145 22.37 -2.32 -5.41
CA LEU A 145 21.90 -0.93 -5.44
C LEU A 145 22.26 -0.17 -4.16
N ALA A 146 22.23 -0.84 -3.00
CA ALA A 146 22.68 -0.23 -1.75
C ALA A 146 24.15 0.21 -1.87
N GLU A 147 25.04 -0.69 -2.29
CA GLU A 147 26.47 -0.41 -2.45
C GLU A 147 26.74 0.68 -3.51
N LYS A 148 26.06 0.62 -4.66
CA LYS A 148 26.35 1.52 -5.79
C LYS A 148 25.75 2.92 -5.63
N ILE A 149 24.60 3.01 -4.97
CA ILE A 149 23.78 4.24 -4.93
C ILE A 149 23.65 4.78 -3.52
N VAL A 150 23.20 3.96 -2.56
CA VAL A 150 22.79 4.44 -1.24
C VAL A 150 23.98 4.69 -0.33
N GLU A 151 24.94 3.78 -0.24
CA GLU A 151 26.12 3.92 0.61
C GLU A 151 26.96 5.18 0.29
N PRO A 152 27.23 5.52 -0.99
CA PRO A 152 27.91 6.77 -1.33
C PRO A 152 27.14 8.04 -0.92
N LEU A 153 25.81 7.96 -0.86
CA LEU A 153 24.95 9.08 -0.45
C LEU A 153 24.80 9.17 1.07
N GLN A 154 24.85 8.07 1.80
CA GLN A 154 24.79 8.08 3.26
C GLN A 154 25.92 8.92 3.91
N GLN A 155 27.09 8.99 3.26
CA GLN A 155 28.19 9.85 3.71
C GLN A 155 27.84 11.35 3.57
N GLN A 156 27.06 11.71 2.54
CA GLN A 156 26.64 13.09 2.25
C GLN A 156 25.39 13.49 3.03
N PHE A 157 24.52 12.54 3.39
CA PHE A 157 23.33 12.75 4.19
C PHE A 157 23.35 11.93 5.50
N PRO A 158 24.20 12.28 6.48
CA PRO A 158 24.29 11.54 7.75
C PRO A 158 22.96 11.42 8.51
N CYS A 159 22.07 12.41 8.37
CA CYS A 159 20.73 12.43 8.99
C CYS A 159 19.77 11.36 8.43
N LEU A 160 20.09 10.78 7.27
CA LEU A 160 19.32 9.72 6.63
C LEU A 160 19.97 8.34 6.78
N LYS A 161 21.07 8.23 7.55
CA LYS A 161 21.70 6.95 7.84
C LYS A 161 20.67 5.98 8.45
N ASN A 162 20.59 4.78 7.88
CA ASN A 162 19.62 3.72 8.25
C ASN A 162 18.13 4.07 8.03
N LYS A 163 17.78 5.18 7.38
CA LYS A 163 16.39 5.52 7.06
C LYS A 163 15.91 4.91 5.74
N PHE A 164 16.82 4.70 4.79
CA PHE A 164 16.51 4.05 3.51
C PHE A 164 16.11 2.60 3.72
N LYS A 165 15.00 2.22 3.10
CA LYS A 165 14.56 0.83 3.01
C LYS A 165 14.48 0.46 1.53
N LEU A 166 15.28 -0.52 1.15
CA LEU A 166 15.36 -0.99 -0.24
C LEU A 166 14.49 -2.23 -0.39
N PHE A 167 13.73 -2.27 -1.48
CA PHE A 167 12.86 -3.40 -1.81
C PHE A 167 13.01 -3.76 -3.28
N GLU A 168 13.18 -5.05 -3.53
CA GLU A 168 13.13 -5.66 -4.86
C GLU A 168 11.67 -5.74 -5.30
N THR A 169 11.33 -5.11 -6.41
CA THR A 169 9.94 -5.00 -6.86
C THR A 169 9.79 -5.36 -8.34
N THR A 170 8.63 -5.94 -8.67
CA THR A 170 8.21 -6.20 -10.04
C THR A 170 6.69 -6.13 -10.15
N ILE A 171 6.19 -5.73 -11.31
CA ILE A 171 4.74 -5.75 -11.59
C ILE A 171 4.22 -7.17 -11.88
N ILE A 172 5.12 -8.12 -12.19
CA ILE A 172 4.76 -9.52 -12.44
C ILE A 172 4.32 -10.19 -11.13
N ASN A 173 4.95 -9.79 -10.01
CA ASN A 173 4.63 -10.20 -8.65
C ASN A 173 4.24 -8.95 -7.82
N PRO A 174 3.00 -8.43 -7.97
CA PRO A 174 2.54 -7.20 -7.31
C PRO A 174 2.72 -7.16 -5.79
N GLU A 175 2.76 -8.31 -5.12
CA GLU A 175 3.05 -8.45 -3.70
C GLU A 175 4.34 -7.74 -3.28
N THR A 176 5.35 -7.79 -4.15
CA THR A 176 6.65 -7.13 -3.93
C THR A 176 6.54 -5.61 -3.83
N ILE A 177 5.46 -5.03 -4.37
CA ILE A 177 5.13 -3.60 -4.30
C ILE A 177 4.19 -3.31 -3.14
N TYR A 178 3.11 -4.09 -3.01
CA TYR A 178 2.09 -3.89 -1.97
C TYR A 178 2.67 -3.98 -0.57
N GLU A 179 3.47 -5.01 -0.30
CA GLU A 179 3.97 -5.31 1.03
C GLU A 179 4.79 -4.14 1.63
N PRO A 180 5.87 -3.67 1.00
CA PRO A 180 6.65 -2.57 1.54
C PRO A 180 5.88 -1.25 1.59
N PHE A 181 5.00 -1.02 0.60
CA PHE A 181 4.21 0.21 0.54
C PHE A 181 3.18 0.29 1.67
N LEU A 182 2.33 -0.73 1.83
CA LEU A 182 1.32 -0.77 2.89
C LEU A 182 1.95 -0.75 4.29
N LYS A 183 3.11 -1.38 4.49
CA LYS A 183 3.89 -1.26 5.73
C LYS A 183 4.34 0.17 6.02
N ALA A 184 4.68 0.95 4.99
CA ALA A 184 5.04 2.35 5.16
C ALA A 184 3.82 3.20 5.53
N ILE A 185 2.70 3.02 4.81
CA ILE A 185 1.44 3.73 5.06
C ILE A 185 0.89 3.43 6.46
N ALA A 186 0.96 2.18 6.93
CA ALA A 186 0.51 1.79 8.27
C ALA A 186 1.12 2.66 9.39
N LYS A 187 2.37 3.12 9.22
CA LYS A 187 3.06 3.98 10.19
C LYS A 187 2.49 5.39 10.27
N HIS A 188 1.78 5.87 9.23
CA HIS A 188 1.13 7.18 9.21
C HIS A 188 -0.25 7.17 9.88
N VAL A 189 -0.92 6.02 9.90
CA VAL A 189 -2.30 5.89 10.39
C VAL A 189 -2.36 5.68 11.91
N GLY A 190 -1.28 5.20 12.54
CA GLY A 190 -1.21 5.14 14.02
C GLY A 190 -2.25 4.20 14.65
N LEU A 191 -2.58 3.11 13.96
CA LEU A 191 -3.58 2.14 14.42
C LEU A 191 -3.12 1.42 15.70
N ASN A 192 -3.94 1.47 16.75
CA ASN A 192 -3.82 0.56 17.90
C ASN A 192 -4.39 -0.81 17.51
N ARG A 193 -3.54 -1.69 17.00
CA ARG A 193 -3.92 -3.03 16.51
C ARG A 193 -4.47 -3.97 17.59
N ILE A 194 -4.18 -3.68 18.87
CA ILE A 194 -4.47 -4.55 20.02
C ILE A 194 -5.96 -4.96 20.11
N ASP A 195 -6.90 -4.09 19.73
CA ASP A 195 -8.34 -4.40 19.79
C ASP A 195 -8.83 -5.22 18.59
N PHE A 196 -8.30 -4.94 17.39
CA PHE A 196 -8.68 -5.66 16.17
C PHE A 196 -8.05 -7.05 16.09
N ASP A 197 -6.81 -7.22 16.58
CA ASP A 197 -6.12 -8.51 16.64
C ASP A 197 -6.85 -9.46 17.61
N GLN A 198 -7.30 -8.97 18.78
CA GLN A 198 -8.10 -9.77 19.71
C GLN A 198 -9.43 -10.21 19.09
N LEU A 199 -10.08 -9.33 18.33
CA LEU A 199 -11.30 -9.69 17.61
C LEU A 199 -11.02 -10.72 16.50
N ALA A 200 -9.94 -10.54 15.73
CA ALA A 200 -9.52 -11.49 14.71
C ALA A 200 -9.22 -12.87 15.33
N GLU A 201 -8.53 -12.90 16.46
CA GLU A 201 -8.18 -14.14 17.18
C GLU A 201 -9.43 -14.82 17.73
N TRP A 202 -10.36 -14.07 18.32
CA TRP A 202 -11.67 -14.59 18.75
C TRP A 202 -12.40 -15.24 17.58
N ILE A 203 -12.53 -14.56 16.43
CA ILE A 203 -13.19 -15.13 15.23
C ILE A 203 -12.46 -16.41 14.80
N ARG A 204 -11.13 -16.36 14.70
CA ARG A 204 -10.28 -17.47 14.25
C ARG A 204 -10.49 -18.72 15.10
N GLU A 205 -10.55 -18.58 16.42
CA GLU A 205 -10.80 -19.68 17.35
C GLU A 205 -12.20 -20.28 17.18
N GLN A 206 -13.22 -19.42 17.07
CA GLN A 206 -14.62 -19.86 16.95
C GLN A 206 -14.87 -20.67 15.67
N VAL A 207 -14.28 -20.24 14.53
CA VAL A 207 -14.43 -20.94 13.25
C VAL A 207 -13.30 -21.94 12.95
N LYS A 208 -12.35 -22.08 13.87
CA LYS A 208 -11.14 -22.92 13.73
C LYS A 208 -10.39 -22.65 12.42
N ALA A 209 -10.34 -21.38 12.02
CA ALA A 209 -9.71 -20.95 10.78
C ALA A 209 -8.17 -20.93 10.89
N LYS A 210 -7.52 -21.04 9.73
CA LYS A 210 -6.06 -20.89 9.63
C LYS A 210 -5.65 -19.44 9.81
N ILE A 211 -6.41 -18.53 9.20
CA ILE A 211 -6.12 -17.10 9.13
C ILE A 211 -7.42 -16.30 9.19
N VAL A 212 -7.40 -15.17 9.89
CA VAL A 212 -8.43 -14.14 9.89
C VAL A 212 -7.76 -12.79 9.74
N LEU A 213 -8.21 -12.00 8.77
CA LEU A 213 -7.67 -10.66 8.49
C LEU A 213 -8.79 -9.63 8.52
N ILE A 214 -8.47 -8.47 9.07
CA ILE A 214 -9.32 -7.28 9.06
C ILE A 214 -8.55 -6.20 8.32
N THR A 215 -9.11 -5.68 7.23
CA THR A 215 -8.48 -4.66 6.38
C THR A 215 -9.41 -3.47 6.22
N ASP A 216 -8.88 -2.32 5.82
CA ASP A 216 -9.72 -1.24 5.30
C ASP A 216 -10.08 -1.46 3.81
N ALA A 217 -10.80 -0.50 3.25
CA ALA A 217 -11.26 -0.52 1.86
C ALA A 217 -10.12 -0.58 0.84
N GLU A 218 -8.95 -0.12 1.23
CA GLU A 218 -7.76 0.01 0.40
C GLU A 218 -6.70 -1.03 0.74
N GLY A 219 -7.05 -2.09 1.49
CA GLY A 219 -6.18 -3.23 1.77
C GLY A 219 -5.15 -2.98 2.86
N LEU A 220 -5.21 -1.85 3.58
CA LEU A 220 -4.39 -1.62 4.75
C LEU A 220 -4.81 -2.60 5.86
N LEU A 221 -3.86 -3.39 6.35
CA LEU A 221 -4.11 -4.36 7.40
C LEU A 221 -4.31 -3.67 8.76
N VAL A 222 -5.51 -3.86 9.32
CA VAL A 222 -5.98 -3.25 10.57
C VAL A 222 -5.88 -4.23 11.74
N GLY A 223 -6.17 -5.51 11.51
CA GLY A 223 -5.97 -6.56 12.49
C GLY A 223 -5.79 -7.92 11.83
N GLU A 224 -5.08 -8.82 12.51
CA GLU A 224 -4.76 -10.15 12.00
C GLU A 224 -4.72 -11.20 13.10
N ALA A 225 -5.05 -12.43 12.70
CA ALA A 225 -4.88 -13.61 13.53
C ALA A 225 -4.57 -14.79 12.63
N GLN A 226 -3.45 -15.48 12.88
CA GLN A 226 -3.02 -16.59 12.04
C GLN A 226 -2.34 -17.70 12.82
N LYS A 227 -2.40 -18.92 12.27
CA LYS A 227 -1.56 -20.05 12.67
C LYS A 227 -0.55 -20.35 11.56
N GLY A 228 0.72 -20.05 11.82
CA GLY A 228 1.83 -20.25 10.89
C GLY A 228 2.51 -18.93 10.51
N GLN A 229 3.29 -18.96 9.43
CA GLN A 229 3.92 -17.79 8.82
C GLN A 229 3.30 -17.55 7.44
N GLU A 230 2.05 -17.08 7.42
CA GLU A 230 1.44 -16.61 6.18
C GLU A 230 1.76 -15.13 5.98
N ASP A 231 1.84 -14.72 4.71
CA ASP A 231 2.06 -13.32 4.35
C ASP A 231 0.72 -12.57 4.30
N THR A 232 0.33 -12.02 5.44
CA THR A 232 -0.98 -11.41 5.66
C THR A 232 -1.21 -10.15 4.84
N ILE A 233 -0.13 -9.47 4.43
CA ILE A 233 -0.23 -8.24 3.64
C ILE A 233 -0.57 -8.56 2.17
N ILE A 234 -0.11 -9.69 1.67
CA ILE A 234 -0.48 -10.16 0.33
C ILE A 234 -1.99 -10.43 0.28
N TYR A 235 -2.50 -11.18 1.27
CA TYR A 235 -3.94 -11.45 1.36
C TYR A 235 -4.74 -10.14 1.56
N SER A 236 -4.23 -9.15 2.29
CA SER A 236 -4.92 -7.87 2.47
C SER A 236 -5.05 -7.07 1.18
N ALA A 237 -4.00 -7.03 0.36
CA ALA A 237 -4.04 -6.43 -0.96
C ALA A 237 -4.98 -7.18 -1.92
N TYR A 238 -4.99 -8.51 -1.85
CA TYR A 238 -5.91 -9.34 -2.64
C TYR A 238 -7.38 -9.08 -2.31
N ILE A 239 -7.71 -8.92 -1.02
CA ILE A 239 -9.07 -8.57 -0.56
C ILE A 239 -9.51 -7.23 -1.16
N ALA A 240 -8.64 -6.21 -1.11
CA ALA A 240 -8.94 -4.90 -1.69
C ALA A 240 -9.16 -4.99 -3.21
N LYS A 241 -8.36 -5.79 -3.91
CA LYS A 241 -8.52 -6.06 -5.35
C LYS A 241 -9.85 -6.74 -5.68
N ILE A 242 -10.24 -7.80 -4.96
CA ILE A 242 -11.56 -8.45 -5.14
C ILE A 242 -12.67 -7.41 -5.01
N PHE A 243 -12.49 -6.50 -4.07
CA PHE A 243 -13.47 -5.53 -3.71
C PHE A 243 -13.49 -4.26 -4.57
N SER A 244 -12.41 -3.97 -5.30
CA SER A 244 -12.35 -2.94 -6.34
C SER A 244 -12.83 -3.43 -7.71
N ALA A 245 -12.66 -4.72 -8.02
CA ALA A 245 -12.90 -5.32 -9.34
C ALA A 245 -14.38 -5.55 -9.75
N THR A 246 -15.35 -4.82 -9.17
CA THR A 246 -16.82 -4.85 -9.43
C THR A 246 -17.65 -5.95 -8.74
N ASP A 247 -18.95 -5.69 -8.62
CA ASP A 247 -19.94 -6.45 -7.84
C ASP A 247 -20.23 -7.88 -8.38
N GLU A 248 -19.60 -8.33 -9.47
CA GLU A 248 -19.87 -9.62 -10.16
C GLU A 248 -19.45 -10.87 -9.38
N TYR A 249 -18.46 -10.79 -8.47
CA TYR A 249 -18.11 -11.90 -7.56
C TYR A 249 -19.00 -11.98 -6.31
N GLN A 250 -20.03 -11.13 -6.20
CA GLN A 250 -20.95 -11.07 -5.06
C GLN A 250 -22.23 -11.85 -5.35
N SER A 251 -22.14 -13.17 -5.51
CA SER A 251 -23.34 -14.00 -5.50
C SER A 251 -23.92 -14.05 -4.08
N ASP A 252 -24.96 -13.24 -3.85
CA ASP A 252 -25.97 -13.27 -2.79
C ASP A 252 -25.56 -13.66 -1.35
N ILE A 253 -25.82 -12.78 -0.37
CA ILE A 253 -26.64 -13.05 0.84
C ILE A 253 -26.77 -11.75 1.72
N PHE A 254 -27.99 -11.19 1.65
CA PHE A 254 -28.75 -10.35 2.61
C PHE A 254 -28.52 -8.84 2.85
N ARG A 255 -29.67 -8.20 3.17
CA ARG A 255 -29.96 -6.81 3.59
C ARG A 255 -29.45 -6.53 5.02
N GLU A 256 -29.30 -5.23 5.35
CA GLU A 256 -28.83 -4.66 6.64
C GLU A 256 -27.33 -4.32 6.74
N GLY A 257 -26.74 -3.65 5.74
CA GLY A 257 -25.43 -3.00 5.95
C GLY A 257 -24.19 -3.91 5.94
N ILE A 258 -24.37 -5.23 5.88
CA ILE A 258 -23.32 -6.26 5.92
C ILE A 258 -23.38 -7.09 4.63
N LYS A 259 -22.24 -7.24 3.93
CA LYS A 259 -22.11 -8.12 2.76
C LYS A 259 -21.14 -9.26 3.09
N ILE A 260 -21.51 -10.50 2.75
CA ILE A 260 -20.69 -11.71 2.93
C ILE A 260 -20.60 -12.44 1.58
N ALA A 261 -19.39 -12.70 1.11
CA ALA A 261 -19.09 -13.52 -0.06
C ALA A 261 -18.30 -14.75 0.36
N ILE A 262 -18.48 -15.84 -0.38
CA ILE A 262 -17.72 -17.09 -0.22
C ILE A 262 -16.89 -17.28 -1.47
N LEU A 263 -15.58 -17.38 -1.28
CA LEU A 263 -14.63 -17.75 -2.32
C LEU A 263 -14.35 -19.24 -2.17
N GLU A 264 -14.77 -20.04 -3.14
CA GLU A 264 -14.43 -21.46 -3.18
C GLU A 264 -13.01 -21.63 -3.74
N GLU A 265 -12.17 -22.39 -3.04
CA GLU A 265 -10.84 -22.78 -3.51
C GLU A 265 -10.90 -24.17 -4.19
N GLU A 266 -9.89 -24.48 -5.02
CA GLU A 266 -9.84 -25.75 -5.75
C GLU A 266 -10.05 -26.95 -4.81
N LYS A 267 -10.96 -27.86 -5.22
CA LYS A 267 -11.42 -29.09 -4.54
C LYS A 267 -12.68 -29.01 -3.65
N LYS A 268 -13.44 -27.90 -3.63
CA LYS A 268 -14.76 -27.78 -2.95
C LYS A 268 -14.78 -28.05 -1.42
N GLU A 269 -13.63 -28.31 -0.81
CA GLU A 269 -13.50 -28.55 0.63
C GLU A 269 -12.81 -27.39 1.38
N ASN A 270 -12.19 -26.46 0.64
CA ASN A 270 -11.61 -25.24 1.18
C ASN A 270 -12.38 -24.03 0.64
N TYR A 271 -12.80 -23.15 1.55
CA TYR A 271 -13.42 -21.89 1.18
C TYR A 271 -12.90 -20.78 2.07
N SER A 272 -12.91 -19.56 1.53
CA SER A 272 -12.59 -18.35 2.26
C SER A 272 -13.84 -17.48 2.34
N ILE A 273 -14.12 -16.91 3.50
CA ILE A 273 -15.25 -16.00 3.69
C ILE A 273 -14.71 -14.58 3.66
N VAL A 274 -15.21 -13.76 2.75
CA VAL A 274 -14.83 -12.34 2.65
C VAL A 274 -16.06 -11.50 2.88
N SER A 275 -16.01 -10.58 3.82
CA SER A 275 -17.14 -9.75 4.21
C SER A 275 -16.74 -8.29 4.32
N ARG A 276 -17.71 -7.38 4.24
CA ARG A 276 -17.50 -5.96 4.54
C ARG A 276 -18.46 -5.48 5.61
N VAL A 277 -17.97 -4.62 6.48
CA VAL A 277 -18.72 -3.84 7.47
C VAL A 277 -18.77 -2.39 7.00
N ASN A 278 -19.96 -1.78 7.05
CA ASN A 278 -20.29 -0.46 6.49
C ASN A 278 -20.39 -0.47 4.94
N CYS A 279 -21.56 -0.12 4.41
CA CYS A 279 -21.93 -0.27 3.00
C CYS A 279 -21.43 0.85 2.06
N SER A 280 -20.59 1.79 2.53
CA SER A 280 -19.95 2.74 1.62
C SER A 280 -18.95 1.98 0.75
N LYS A 281 -19.05 2.14 -0.58
CA LYS A 281 -18.08 1.55 -1.52
C LYS A 281 -16.63 2.03 -1.25
N LYS A 282 -16.47 3.18 -0.57
CA LYS A 282 -15.18 3.84 -0.34
C LYS A 282 -14.72 3.84 1.12
N ASP A 283 -15.55 3.38 2.05
CA ASP A 283 -15.29 3.47 3.49
C ASP A 283 -15.90 2.27 4.23
N TYR A 284 -15.14 1.19 4.30
CA TYR A 284 -15.54 -0.07 4.92
C TYR A 284 -14.35 -0.79 5.55
N LEU A 285 -14.62 -1.67 6.50
CA LEU A 285 -13.67 -2.70 6.92
C LEU A 285 -14.01 -4.03 6.25
N ALA A 286 -13.02 -4.66 5.64
CA ALA A 286 -13.13 -6.03 5.16
C ALA A 286 -12.73 -7.02 6.25
N LEU A 287 -13.44 -8.15 6.31
CA LEU A 287 -13.08 -9.32 7.11
C LEU A 287 -12.85 -10.49 6.15
N PHE A 288 -11.68 -11.11 6.25
CA PHE A 288 -11.33 -12.34 5.54
C PHE A 288 -11.12 -13.46 6.53
N ILE A 289 -11.68 -14.63 6.25
CA ILE A 289 -11.54 -15.85 7.04
C ILE A 289 -11.08 -16.95 6.09
N GLY A 290 -9.83 -17.38 6.22
CA GLY A 290 -9.24 -18.42 5.39
C GLY A 290 -9.40 -19.81 5.99
N ASN A 291 -10.01 -20.70 5.21
CA ASN A 291 -10.19 -22.12 5.52
C ASN A 291 -10.78 -22.39 6.93
N PRO A 292 -12.04 -21.97 7.19
CA PRO A 292 -12.72 -22.28 8.44
C PRO A 292 -13.10 -23.76 8.49
N LYS A 293 -12.82 -24.45 9.60
CA LYS A 293 -13.04 -25.89 9.76
C LYS A 293 -14.38 -26.27 10.39
N VAL A 294 -15.29 -25.31 10.51
CA VAL A 294 -16.67 -25.52 10.98
C VAL A 294 -17.63 -25.52 9.79
N ASN A 295 -18.82 -26.13 9.92
CA ASN A 295 -19.82 -26.08 8.86
C ASN A 295 -20.15 -24.64 8.46
N LEU A 296 -20.32 -24.41 7.15
CA LEU A 296 -20.60 -23.12 6.53
C LEU A 296 -21.73 -22.32 7.20
N GLY A 297 -22.81 -22.97 7.64
CA GLY A 297 -23.91 -22.30 8.33
C GLY A 297 -23.48 -21.66 9.66
N LEU A 298 -22.67 -22.38 10.45
CA LEU A 298 -22.12 -21.88 11.71
C LEU A 298 -21.05 -20.82 11.46
N ALA A 299 -20.21 -21.01 10.44
CA ALA A 299 -19.23 -20.02 10.03
C ALA A 299 -19.90 -18.68 9.67
N ARG A 300 -20.99 -18.71 8.90
CA ARG A 300 -21.79 -17.51 8.55
C ARG A 300 -22.36 -16.82 9.79
N LEU A 301 -22.91 -17.58 10.74
CA LEU A 301 -23.47 -17.02 11.97
C LEU A 301 -22.40 -16.33 12.83
N ILE A 302 -21.24 -16.98 13.00
CA ILE A 302 -20.12 -16.40 13.75
C ILE A 302 -19.56 -15.17 13.03
N THR A 303 -19.44 -15.24 11.70
CA THR A 303 -19.03 -14.11 10.86
C THR A 303 -19.96 -12.93 11.08
N LYS A 304 -21.29 -13.12 11.02
CA LYS A 304 -22.28 -12.05 11.30
C LYS A 304 -22.05 -11.39 12.67
N LYS A 305 -21.91 -12.20 13.73
CA LYS A 305 -21.62 -11.68 15.08
C LYS A 305 -20.27 -10.96 15.17
N GLY A 306 -19.26 -11.47 14.48
CA GLY A 306 -17.94 -10.84 14.36
C GLY A 306 -18.02 -9.49 13.67
N LEU A 307 -18.83 -9.39 12.60
CA LEU A 307 -19.07 -8.15 11.85
C LEU A 307 -19.84 -7.11 12.67
N GLU A 308 -20.85 -7.52 13.45
CA GLU A 308 -21.54 -6.63 14.39
C GLU A 308 -20.57 -6.06 15.45
N ARG A 309 -19.68 -6.89 15.99
CA ARG A 309 -18.62 -6.45 16.93
C ARG A 309 -17.60 -5.55 16.24
N LEU A 310 -17.23 -5.88 15.01
CA LEU A 310 -16.30 -5.11 14.20
C LEU A 310 -16.88 -3.74 13.87
N GLU A 311 -18.19 -3.65 13.60
CA GLU A 311 -18.90 -2.39 13.39
C GLU A 311 -18.84 -1.52 14.64
N VAL A 312 -19.12 -2.08 15.82
CA VAL A 312 -19.00 -1.33 17.07
C VAL A 312 -17.56 -0.86 17.31
N ALA A 313 -16.57 -1.72 17.08
CA ALA A 313 -15.15 -1.35 17.20
C ALA A 313 -14.78 -0.23 16.20
N TYR A 314 -15.27 -0.33 14.97
CA TYR A 314 -15.04 0.65 13.92
C TYR A 314 -15.69 2.01 14.23
N GLN A 315 -16.92 2.01 14.75
CA GLN A 315 -17.61 3.23 15.18
C GLN A 315 -16.96 3.89 16.41
N ARG A 316 -16.32 3.11 17.29
CA ARG A 316 -15.54 3.65 18.42
C ARG A 316 -14.21 4.24 18.00
N TYR A 317 -13.60 3.66 16.96
CA TYR A 317 -12.36 4.19 16.38
C TYR A 317 -12.63 5.48 15.57
N ARG A 318 -13.82 5.60 14.96
CA ARG A 318 -14.28 6.81 14.29
C ARG A 318 -14.47 7.97 15.26
#